data_AF-A0A382L4K1-F1
#
_entry.id   AF-A0A382L4K1-F1
#
_cell.length_a   1.000
_cell.length_b   1.000
_cell.length_c   1.000
_cell.angle_alpha   90.00
_cell.angle_beta   90.00
_cell.angle_gamma   90.00
#
_symmetry.space_group_name_H-M   'P 1'
#
loop_
_entity.id
_entity.type
_entity.pdbx_description
1 polymer ?
#
loop_
_entity_poly.entity_id
_entity_poly.type
_entity_poly.pdbx_seq_one_letter_code
_entity_poly.pdbx_strand_id
1 'polypeptide(L)' 'MKPKIVFAIYKPHQNKGNELKKLILKHVPILKSNKLITDREPVLVQSKNGIYIEIFEWKSNDAVE' A
#
# COMPACT_ATOMS: atom_id res chain seq x y z
N MET A 1 -12.15 -18.56 -0.14
CA MET A 1 -12.17 -17.37 -1.02
C MET A 1 -10.80 -17.20 -1.65
N LYS A 2 -10.69 -16.73 -2.89
CA LYS A 2 -9.38 -16.42 -3.49
C LYS A 2 -8.87 -15.08 -2.93
N PRO A 3 -7.63 -15.01 -2.43
CA PRO A 3 -7.06 -13.74 -1.97
C PRO A 3 -7.00 -12.74 -3.14
N LYS A 4 -7.16 -11.45 -2.83
CA LYS A 4 -7.23 -10.38 -3.82
C LYS A 4 -5.95 -9.56 -3.79
N ILE A 5 -5.28 -9.46 -4.94
CA ILE A 5 -4.19 -8.51 -5.16
C ILE A 5 -4.81 -7.12 -5.37
N VAL A 6 -4.28 -6.13 -4.65
CA VAL A 6 -4.72 -4.74 -4.73
C VAL A 6 -3.57 -3.83 -5.11
N PHE A 7 -3.92 -2.78 -5.85
CA PHE A 7 -3.04 -1.74 -6.30
C PHE A 7 -3.52 -0.42 -5.66
N ALA A 8 -2.81 0.05 -4.65
CA ALA A 8 -3.06 1.35 -4.05
C ALA A 8 -2.18 2.40 -4.75
N ILE A 9 -2.82 3.41 -5.35
CA ILE A 9 -2.13 4.44 -6.14
C ILE A 9 -2.19 5.76 -5.38
N TYR A 10 -1.03 6.35 -5.14
CA TYR A 10 -0.90 7.60 -4.38
C TYR A 10 -0.27 8.69 -5.24
N LYS A 11 -0.97 9.81 -5.37
CA LYS A 11 -0.45 11.03 -6.00
C LYS A 11 -0.15 12.07 -4.91
N PRO A 12 1.08 12.61 -4.83
CA PRO A 12 1.39 13.64 -3.86
C PRO A 12 0.64 14.93 -4.20
N HIS A 13 0.20 15.64 -3.16
CA HIS A 13 -0.16 17.05 -3.30
C HIS A 13 1.07 17.88 -3.68
N GLN A 14 0.84 19.09 -4.18
CA GLN A 14 1.93 20.01 -4.57
C GLN A 14 2.91 20.19 -3.40
N ASN A 15 4.21 19.97 -3.67
CA ASN A 15 5.30 20.06 -2.69
C ASN A 15 5.21 19.07 -1.51
N LYS A 16 4.40 18.00 -1.58
CA LYS A 16 4.20 17.02 -0.49
C LYS A 16 4.76 15.62 -0.77
N GLY A 17 5.73 15.51 -1.69
CA GLY A 17 6.31 14.21 -2.08
C GLY A 17 7.03 13.49 -0.92
N ASN A 18 7.75 14.23 -0.08
CA ASN A 18 8.49 13.67 1.05
C ASN A 18 7.55 13.21 2.17
N GLU A 19 6.50 13.99 2.45
CA GLU A 19 5.47 13.64 3.43
C GLU A 19 4.67 12.41 2.97
N LEU A 20 4.31 12.35 1.68
CA LEU A 20 3.67 11.17 1.12
C LEU A 20 4.55 9.93 1.26
N LYS A 21 5.85 10.03 0.94
CA LYS A 21 6.79 8.92 1.11
C LYS A 21 6.82 8.41 2.55
N LYS A 22 6.89 9.32 3.54
CA LYS A 22 6.85 8.96 4.97
C LYS A 22 5.53 8.31 5.37
N LEU A 23 4.42 8.69 4.76
CA LEU A 23 3.11 8.11 5.03
C LEU A 23 2.99 6.69 4.46
N ILE A 24 3.36 6.49 3.20
CA ILE A 24 3.28 5.19 2.52
C ILE A 24 4.12 4.14 3.25
N LEU A 25 5.32 4.48 3.71
CA LEU A 25 6.18 3.55 4.45
C LEU A 25 5.57 3.01 5.76
N LYS A 26 4.51 3.64 6.29
CA LYS A 26 3.79 3.16 7.48
C LYS A 26 2.66 2.19 7.13
N HIS A 27 2.19 2.16 5.89
CA HIS A 27 0.96 1.47 5.52
C HIS A 27 1.09 -0.05 5.70
N VAL A 28 2.03 -0.70 4.99
CA VAL A 28 2.27 -2.15 5.13
C VAL A 28 2.52 -2.59 6.58
N PRO A 29 3.37 -1.92 7.38
CA PRO A 29 3.53 -2.27 8.79
C PRO A 29 2.22 -2.30 9.58
N ILE A 30 1.35 -1.30 9.38
CA ILE A 30 0.03 -1.22 10.02
C ILE A 30 -0.86 -2.37 9.56
N LEU A 31 -0.89 -2.68 8.26
CA LEU A 31 -1.69 -3.80 7.75
C LEU A 31 -1.23 -5.15 8.29
N LYS A 32 0.10 -5.35 8.41
CA LYS A 32 0.68 -6.57 8.98
C LYS A 32 0.36 -6.71 10.46
N SER A 33 0.50 -5.65 11.26
CA SER A 33 0.21 -5.70 12.70
C SER A 33 -1.25 -6.05 12.99
N ASN A 34 -2.17 -5.61 12.11
CA ASN A 34 -3.60 -5.92 12.20
C ASN A 34 -4.00 -7.23 11.49
N LYS A 35 -3.02 -7.99 10.97
CA LYS A 35 -3.25 -9.26 10.24
C LYS A 35 -4.19 -9.13 9.04
N LEU A 36 -4.23 -7.97 8.37
CA LEU A 36 -5.15 -7.70 7.26
C LEU A 36 -4.63 -8.19 5.90
N ILE A 37 -3.31 -8.28 5.73
CA ILE A 37 -2.65 -8.72 4.48
C ILE A 37 -1.88 -10.03 4.66
N THR A 38 -1.71 -10.79 3.58
CA THR A 38 -0.97 -12.06 3.61
C THR A 38 0.53 -11.84 3.82
N ASP A 39 1.30 -12.92 3.92
CA ASP A 39 2.76 -12.88 4.04
C ASP A 39 3.47 -12.60 2.70
N ARG A 40 2.70 -12.43 1.61
CA ARG A 40 3.23 -12.02 0.31
C ARG A 40 4.02 -10.73 0.46
N GLU A 41 5.23 -10.69 -0.07
CA GLU A 41 6.05 -9.49 -0.05
C GLU A 41 5.38 -8.38 -0.87
N PRO A 42 5.08 -7.22 -0.25
CA PRO A 42 4.45 -6.11 -0.95
C PRO A 42 5.47 -5.41 -1.85
N VAL A 43 4.99 -4.89 -2.97
CA VAL A 43 5.81 -4.16 -3.94
C VAL A 43 5.45 -2.69 -3.88
N LEU A 44 6.45 -1.83 -3.63
CA LEU A 44 6.30 -0.38 -3.71
C LEU A 44 7.17 0.16 -4.84
N VAL A 45 6.52 0.80 -5.82
CA VAL A 45 7.22 1.47 -6.93
C VAL A 45 6.90 2.95 -6.94
N GLN A 46 7.88 3.76 -7.38
CA GLN A 46 7.73 5.20 -7.57
C GLN A 46 7.97 5.55 -9.04
N SER A 47 7.03 6.27 -9.64
CA SER A 47 7.19 6.83 -10.98
C SER A 47 8.12 8.06 -10.97
N LYS A 48 8.62 8.44 -12.15
CA LYS A 48 9.44 9.66 -12.30
C LYS A 48 8.72 10.95 -11.90
N ASN A 49 7.38 10.99 -12.01
CA ASN A 49 6.56 12.15 -11.62
C ASN A 49 6.05 12.07 -10.16
N GLY A 50 6.60 11.17 -9.35
CA GLY A 50 6.36 11.10 -7.90
C GLY A 50 5.09 10.37 -7.48
N ILE A 51 4.40 9.70 -8.39
CA ILE A 51 3.27 8.81 -8.09
C ILE A 51 3.83 7.50 -7.52
N TYR A 52 3.17 6.97 -6.50
CA TYR A 52 3.50 5.66 -5.95
C TYR A 52 2.42 4.64 -6.30
N ILE A 53 2.83 3.40 -6.55
CA ILE A 53 1.95 2.24 -6.62
C ILE A 53 2.43 1.25 -5.57
N GLU A 54 1.55 0.89 -4.65
CA GLU A 54 1.78 -0.15 -3.66
C GLU A 54 0.90 -1.36 -3.97
N ILE A 55 1.51 -2.53 -4.08
CA ILE A 55 0.86 -3.77 -4.47
C ILE A 55 0.99 -4.77 -3.32
N PHE A 56 -0.14 -5.25 -2.83
CA PHE A 56 -0.19 -6.23 -1.75
C PHE A 56 -1.45 -7.10 -1.86
N GLU A 57 -1.56 -8.10 -0.98
CA GLU A 57 -2.64 -9.09 -1.02
C GLU A 57 -3.46 -9.07 0.27
N TRP A 58 -4.77 -8.91 0.15
CA TRP A 58 -5.70 -8.99 1.29
C TRP A 58 -5.90 -10.43 1.76
N LYS A 59 -6.01 -10.65 3.08
CA LYS A 59 -6.34 -11.97 3.64
C LYS A 59 -7.80 -12.38 3.43
N SER A 60 -8.74 -11.43 3.51
CA SER A 60 -10.18 -11.67 3.43
C SER A 60 -10.93 -10.48 2.82
N ASN A 61 -12.23 -10.61 2.56
CA ASN A 61 -13.06 -9.48 2.11
C ASN A 61 -13.23 -8.48 3.27
N ASP A 62 -13.46 -8.99 4.48
CA ASP A 62 -13.58 -8.20 5.72
C ASP A 62 -12.31 -7.40 6.04
N ALA A 63 -11.16 -7.75 5.45
CA ALA A 63 -9.93 -6.97 5.62
C ALA A 63 -9.94 -5.64 4.84
N VAL A 64 -10.90 -5.46 3.93
CA VAL A 64 -11.03 -4.31 3.02
C VAL A 64 -12.19 -3.39 3.42
N GLU A 65 -13.19 -3.91 4.12
CA GLU A 65 -14.43 -3.21 4.51
C GLU A 65 -14.23 -2.38 5.79
#